data_AF-A0A969YZW2-F1
#
_entry.id   AF-A0A969YZW2-F1
#
_cell.length_a   1.000
_cell.length_b   1.000
_cell.length_c   1.000
_cell.angle_alpha   90.00
_cell.angle_beta   90.00
_cell.angle_gamma   90.00
#
_symmetry.space_group_name_H-M   'P 1'
#
loop_
_entity.id
_entity.type
_entity.pdbx_description
1 polymer ?
#
loop_
_entity_poly.entity_id
_entity_poly.type
_entity_poly.pdbx_seq_one_letter_code
_entity_poly.pdbx_strand_id
1 'polypeptide(L)'
;MMEASKVLALIRRLRHDFGNHLQVIGGFTELGYTGEVQDYIADLVREMGEERILFELNDPELSLFLLQQKLYAQEVGVMLNYQVV
;
A
#
# COMPACT_ATOMS: atom_id res chain seq x y z
N MET A 1 6.57 -18.35 15.01
CA MET A 1 6.96 -18.42 13.58
C MET A 1 5.71 -18.21 12.75
N MET A 2 5.60 -17.12 11.99
CA MET A 2 4.46 -16.95 11.09
C MET A 2 4.48 -18.03 10.01
N GLU A 3 3.29 -18.56 9.70
CA GLU A 3 3.12 -19.56 8.66
C GLU A 3 3.41 -18.92 7.30
N ALA A 4 4.27 -19.52 6.48
CA ALA A 4 4.65 -18.99 5.17
C ALA A 4 3.44 -18.68 4.26
N SER A 5 2.33 -19.39 4.47
CA SER A 5 1.03 -19.15 3.82
C SER A 5 0.47 -17.74 4.06
N LYS A 6 0.60 -17.21 5.28
CA LYS A 6 0.16 -15.85 5.63
C LYS A 6 1.00 -14.78 4.94
N VAL A 7 2.32 -14.97 4.92
CA VAL A 7 3.24 -14.06 4.20
C VAL A 7 2.93 -14.08 2.69
N LEU A 8 2.67 -15.26 2.12
CA LEU A 8 2.31 -15.38 0.71
C LEU A 8 0.98 -14.69 0.39
N ALA A 9 -0.02 -14.77 1.27
CA ALA A 9 -1.29 -14.06 1.10
C ALA A 9 -1.08 -12.53 1.08
N LEU A 10 -0.26 -12.03 2.00
CA LEU A 10 0.19 -10.63 2.06
C LEU A 10 0.85 -10.18 0.75
N ILE A 11 1.81 -10.95 0.24
CA ILE A 11 2.52 -10.64 -1.01
C ILE A 11 1.54 -10.63 -2.20
N ARG A 12 0.63 -11.60 -2.28
CA ARG A 12 -0.38 -11.66 -3.35
C ARG A 12 -1.23 -10.40 -3.38
N ARG A 13 -1.57 -9.89 -2.20
CA ARG A 13 -2.37 -8.68 -2.04
C ARG A 13 -1.61 -7.44 -2.49
N LEU A 14 -0.39 -7.22 -1.99
CA LEU A 14 0.45 -6.10 -2.42
C LEU A 14 0.60 -6.07 -3.95
N ARG A 15 0.75 -7.24 -4.57
CA ARG A 15 0.86 -7.37 -6.03
C ARG A 15 -0.45 -7.09 -6.77
N HIS A 16 -1.59 -7.45 -6.19
CA HIS A 16 -2.91 -7.11 -6.72
C HIS A 16 -3.12 -5.60 -6.69
N ASP A 17 -2.83 -4.95 -5.56
CA ASP A 17 -3.03 -3.52 -5.37
C ASP A 17 -2.10 -2.71 -6.30
N PHE A 18 -0.85 -3.14 -6.43
CA PHE A 18 0.06 -2.60 -7.44
C PHE A 18 -0.49 -2.72 -8.88
N GLY A 19 -1.08 -3.87 -9.22
CA GLY A 19 -1.73 -4.06 -10.51
C GLY A 19 -2.89 -3.08 -10.74
N ASN A 20 -3.68 -2.81 -9.71
CA ASN A 20 -4.78 -1.83 -9.78
C ASN A 20 -4.26 -0.40 -10.00
N HIS A 21 -3.18 0.01 -9.32
CA HIS A 21 -2.56 1.31 -9.56
C HIS A 21 -2.07 1.45 -11.01
N LEU A 22 -1.47 0.39 -11.58
CA LEU A 22 -1.06 0.39 -12.99
C LEU A 22 -2.25 0.49 -13.95
N GLN A 23 -3.39 -0.15 -13.63
CA GLN A 23 -4.61 -0.03 -14.43
C GLN A 23 -5.17 1.40 -14.42
N VAL A 24 -5.19 2.05 -13.25
CA VAL A 24 -5.65 3.45 -13.13
C VAL A 24 -4.73 4.39 -13.93
N ILE A 25 -3.41 4.26 -13.77
CA ILE A 25 -2.43 5.05 -14.54
C ILE A 25 -2.58 4.80 -16.04
N GLY A 26 -2.72 3.54 -16.46
CA GLY A 26 -2.95 3.17 -17.85
C GLY A 26 -4.22 3.80 -18.40
N GLY A 27 -5.32 3.74 -17.66
CA GLY A 27 -6.59 4.34 -18.04
C GLY A 27 -6.53 5.86 -18.21
N PHE A 28 -5.89 6.58 -17.28
CA PHE A 28 -5.66 8.01 -17.45
C PHE A 28 -4.76 8.33 -18.65
N THR A 29 -3.73 7.52 -18.87
CA THR A 29 -2.82 7.69 -20.02
C THR A 29 -3.55 7.50 -21.35
N GLU A 30 -4.41 6.48 -21.47
CA GLU A 30 -5.22 6.21 -22.68
C GLU A 30 -6.20 7.35 -22.99
N LEU A 31 -6.71 8.03 -21.95
CA LEU A 31 -7.61 9.17 -22.07
C LEU A 31 -6.88 10.51 -22.30
N GLY A 32 -5.54 10.52 -22.25
CA GLY A 32 -4.73 11.74 -22.38
C GLY A 32 -4.74 12.63 -21.13
N TYR A 33 -5.19 12.11 -19.99
CA TYR A 33 -5.32 12.81 -18.70
C TYR A 33 -3.98 12.88 -17.96
N THR A 34 -3.03 13.58 -18.58
CA THR A 34 -1.65 13.66 -18.11
C THR A 34 -1.51 14.36 -16.77
N GLY A 35 -2.38 15.32 -16.44
CA GLY A 35 -2.41 15.96 -15.11
C GLY A 35 -2.78 14.95 -14.02
N GLU A 36 -3.86 14.20 -14.23
CA GLU A 36 -4.38 13.20 -13.33
C GLU A 36 -3.39 12.04 -13.13
N VAL A 37 -2.63 11.67 -14.16
CA VAL A 37 -1.50 10.73 -13.99
C VAL A 37 -0.47 11.27 -13.02
N GLN A 38 -0.06 12.52 -13.15
CA GLN A 38 0.94 13.13 -12.25
C GLN A 38 0.42 13.23 -10.82
N ASP A 39 -0.82 13.69 -10.65
CA ASP A 39 -1.46 13.83 -9.34
C ASP A 39 -1.59 12.46 -8.67
N TYR A 40 -2.04 11.43 -9.40
CA TYR A 40 -2.18 10.08 -8.88
C TYR A 40 -0.85 9.47 -8.46
N ILE A 41 0.22 9.64 -9.27
CA ILE A 41 1.56 9.16 -8.93
C ILE A 41 2.08 9.89 -7.68
N ALA A 42 1.88 11.21 -7.58
CA ALA A 42 2.31 11.98 -6.41
C ALA A 42 1.61 11.50 -5.13
N ASP A 43 0.31 11.19 -5.21
CA ASP A 43 -0.45 10.62 -4.10
C ASP A 43 0.08 9.25 -3.69
N LEU A 44 0.39 8.36 -4.63
CA LEU A 44 0.99 7.06 -4.33
C LEU A 44 2.36 7.21 -3.66
N VAL A 45 3.21 8.11 -4.14
CA VAL A 45 4.52 8.36 -3.54
C VAL A 45 4.37 8.88 -2.10
N ARG A 46 3.40 9.75 -1.86
CA ARG A 46 3.09 10.25 -0.51
C ARG A 46 2.62 9.11 0.40
N GLU A 47 1.69 8.27 -0.04
CA GLU A 47 1.21 7.12 0.75
C GLU A 47 2.35 6.15 1.08
N MET A 48 3.21 5.82 0.11
CA MET A 48 4.41 5.00 0.34
C MET A 48 5.36 5.64 1.35
N GLY A 49 5.46 6.98 1.35
CA GLY A 49 6.23 7.74 2.33
C GLY A 49 5.66 7.62 3.74
N GLU A 50 4.33 7.65 3.89
CA GLU A 50 3.65 7.45 5.17
C GLU A 50 3.82 6.01 5.70
N GLU A 51 3.85 5.01 4.81
CA GLU A 51 4.08 3.61 5.17
C GLU A 51 5.50 3.32 5.65
N ARG A 52 6.47 4.18 5.31
CA ARG A 52 7.88 4.04 5.70
C ARG A 52 8.04 3.85 7.21
N ILE A 53 7.17 4.48 8.01
CA ILE A 53 7.17 4.38 9.47
C ILE A 53 7.03 2.94 9.98
N LEU A 54 6.32 2.09 9.24
CA LEU A 54 6.13 0.68 9.57
C LEU A 54 7.41 -0.12 9.40
N PHE A 55 8.23 0.25 8.42
CA PHE A 55 9.47 -0.44 8.08
C PHE A 55 10.68 0.08 8.88
N GLU A 56 10.54 1.22 9.56
CA GLU A 56 11.56 1.79 10.44
C GLU A 56 11.43 1.33 11.91
N LEU A 57 10.39 0.57 12.25
CA LEU A 57 10.26 -0.04 13.57
C LEU A 57 11.34 -1.11 13.77
N ASN A 58 12.00 -1.09 14.94
CA ASN A 58 13.01 -2.10 15.31
C ASN A 58 12.40 -3.44 15.77
N ASP A 59 11.16 -3.74 15.35
CA ASP A 59 10.41 -4.94 15.71
C ASP A 59 9.71 -5.50 14.44
N PRO A 60 10.32 -6.49 13.75
CA PRO A 60 9.78 -7.03 12.51
C PRO A 60 8.39 -7.66 12.66
N GLU A 61 8.11 -8.30 13.78
CA GLU A 61 6.82 -8.90 14.09
C GLU A 61 5.73 -7.84 14.22
N LEU A 62 6.02 -6.75 14.92
CA LEU A 62 5.11 -5.62 15.06
C LEU A 62 4.90 -4.91 13.71
N SER A 63 5.97 -4.64 12.96
CA SER A 63 5.89 -4.06 11.60
C SER A 63 4.94 -4.87 10.71
N LEU A 64 5.11 -6.19 10.71
CA LEU A 64 4.32 -7.10 9.90
C LEU A 64 2.86 -7.16 10.35
N PHE A 65 2.61 -7.15 11.66
CA PHE A 65 1.26 -7.08 12.21
C PHE A 65 0.54 -5.79 11.80
N LEU A 66 1.20 -4.62 11.96
CA LEU A 66 0.62 -3.33 11.61
C LEU A 66 0.38 -3.18 10.11
N LEU A 67 1.27 -3.72 9.27
CA LEU A 67 1.07 -3.80 7.83
C LEU A 67 -0.17 -4.63 7.48
N GLN A 68 -0.37 -5.78 8.14
CA GLN A 68 -1.58 -6.59 7.93
C GLN A 68 -2.86 -5.82 8.30
N GLN A 69 -2.84 -5.08 9.42
CA GLN A 69 -4.01 -4.30 9.84
C GLN A 69 -4.29 -3.15 8.86
N LYS A 70 -3.25 -2.47 8.37
CA LYS A 70 -3.40 -1.39 7.38
C LYS A 70 -4.01 -1.90 6.09
N LEU A 71 -3.46 -2.99 5.56
CA LEU A 71 -4.01 -3.65 4.39
C LEU A 71 -5.47 -4.03 4.67
N TYR A 72 -5.76 -4.79 5.73
CA TYR A 72 -7.15 -5.18 6.03
C TYR A 72 -8.12 -3.98 6.10
N ALA A 73 -7.70 -2.87 6.72
CA ALA A 73 -8.48 -1.63 6.75
C ALA A 73 -8.79 -1.10 5.33
N GLN A 74 -7.80 -1.02 4.45
CA GLN A 74 -8.01 -0.60 3.06
C GLN A 74 -9.01 -1.50 2.31
N GLU A 75 -9.03 -2.81 2.61
CA GLU A 75 -9.95 -3.79 2.01
C GLU A 75 -11.42 -3.50 2.34
N VAL A 76 -11.65 -2.98 3.55
CA VAL A 76 -12.98 -2.60 4.04
C VAL A 76 -13.28 -1.11 3.81
N GLY A 77 -12.45 -0.41 3.04
CA GLY A 77 -12.63 1.00 2.71
C GLY A 77 -12.25 1.98 3.85
N VAL A 78 -11.41 1.54 4.79
CA VAL A 78 -10.94 2.34 5.93
C VAL A 78 -9.48 2.75 5.70
N MET A 79 -9.21 4.05 5.82
CA MET A 79 -7.83 4.57 5.83
C MET A 79 -7.23 4.42 7.23
N LEU A 80 -6.17 3.63 7.36
CA LEU A 80 -5.42 3.45 8.60
C LEU A 80 -3.99 3.98 8.43
N ASN A 81 -3.65 4.99 9.24
CA ASN A 81 -2.33 5.61 9.26
C ASN A 81 -1.74 5.54 10.66
N TYR A 82 -0.42 5.38 10.75
CA TYR A 82 0.30 5.29 12.00
C TYR A 82 1.21 6.50 12.16
N GLN A 83 1.39 6.96 13.40
CA GLN A 83 2.36 7.98 13.77
C GLN A 83 3.20 7.49 14.94
N VAL A 84 4.47 7.84 14.95
CA VAL A 84 5.35 7.65 16.13
C VAL A 84 5.20 8.91 16.99
N VAL A 85 4.84 8.71 18.26
CA VAL A 85 4.67 9.77 19.28
C VAL A 85 5.80 9.67 20.29
#